data_AF-A0A821D248-F1
#
_entry.id   AF-A0A821D248-F1
#
_cell.length_a   1.000
_cell.length_b   1.000
_cell.length_c   1.000
_cell.angle_alpha   90.00
_cell.angle_beta   90.00
_cell.angle_gamma   90.00
#
_symmetry.space_group_name_H-M   'P 1'
#
loop_
_entity.id
_entity.type
_entity.pdbx_description
1 polymer ?
#
loop_
_entity_poly.entity_id
_entity_poly.type
_entity_poly.pdbx_seq_one_letter_code
_entity_poly.pdbx_strand_id
1 'polypeptide(L)'
;MDYLSDVELLKQFNTCCIKDELADNDALARLAPVPLFFYRFPQAGIEYSGRSGQITHGNKIVYDACRYYGALSVAALHGSTKEQLLDNEFYSKHKSWFSNIELHPAVESVAKGSYKRNGYDAGIRGKDHIVSALEAALWAFWSDDGSFEKGALAAVNLGDDTNTTAAIYGQ
;
A
#
# COMPACT_ATOMS: atom_id res chain seq x y z
N MET A 1 -22.17 31.37 -15.49
CA MET A 1 -23.06 30.46 -16.23
C MET A 1 -22.19 29.31 -16.67
N ASP A 2 -22.38 28.15 -16.05
CA ASP A 2 -21.63 26.95 -16.41
C ASP A 2 -22.03 26.51 -17.82
N TYR A 3 -21.04 26.41 -18.71
CA TYR A 3 -21.18 26.04 -20.12
C TYR A 3 -21.36 24.52 -20.25
N LEU A 4 -22.36 23.95 -19.57
CA LEU A 4 -22.63 22.51 -19.53
C LEU A 4 -23.00 21.91 -20.90
N SER A 5 -23.23 22.73 -21.92
CA SER A 5 -23.58 22.32 -23.29
C SER A 5 -22.43 22.44 -24.30
N ASP A 6 -21.25 22.92 -23.90
CA ASP A 6 -20.11 23.05 -24.81
C ASP A 6 -19.35 21.73 -24.96
N VAL A 7 -19.64 21.01 -26.04
CA VAL A 7 -19.02 19.72 -26.38
C VAL A 7 -17.53 19.84 -26.72
N GLU A 8 -16.99 21.03 -26.98
CA GLU A 8 -15.56 21.22 -27.18
C GLU A 8 -14.79 21.11 -25.85
N LEU A 9 -15.43 21.39 -24.70
CA LEU A 9 -14.83 21.16 -23.37
C LEU A 9 -14.56 19.67 -23.11
N LEU A 10 -15.31 18.75 -23.73
CA LEU A 10 -15.05 17.30 -23.63
C LEU A 10 -13.70 16.92 -24.24
N LYS A 11 -13.23 17.66 -25.25
CA LYS A 11 -11.91 17.42 -25.86
C LYS A 11 -10.76 17.89 -24.96
N GLN A 12 -11.05 18.75 -23.98
CA GLN A 12 -10.11 19.22 -22.96
C GLN A 12 -10.22 18.42 -21.65
N PHE A 13 -11.16 17.47 -21.57
CA PHE A 13 -11.38 16.64 -20.40
C PHE A 13 -10.23 15.63 -20.26
N ASN A 14 -9.26 15.96 -19.40
CA ASN A 14 -8.15 15.09 -19.11
C ASN A 14 -8.56 14.07 -18.03
N THR A 15 -8.69 12.79 -18.41
CA THR A 15 -8.95 11.69 -17.49
C THR A 15 -7.71 11.29 -16.68
N CYS A 16 -6.51 11.72 -17.11
CA CYS A 16 -5.27 11.49 -16.38
C CYS A 16 -5.12 12.59 -15.31
N CYS A 17 -5.63 12.31 -14.12
CA CYS A 17 -5.48 13.15 -12.93
C CYS A 17 -4.09 13.02 -12.27
N ILE A 18 -3.09 12.49 -12.99
CA ILE A 18 -1.75 12.25 -12.47
C ILE A 18 -1.12 13.58 -12.06
N LYS A 19 -0.93 13.76 -10.76
CA LYS A 19 -0.08 14.82 -10.22
C LYS A 19 1.18 14.17 -9.66
N ASP A 20 2.34 14.61 -10.14
CA ASP A 20 3.64 14.01 -9.80
C ASP A 20 3.98 14.12 -8.31
N GLU A 21 3.36 15.05 -7.59
CA GLU A 21 3.61 15.31 -6.17
C GLU A 21 2.70 14.52 -5.23
N LEU A 22 1.58 13.95 -5.71
CA LEU A 22 0.61 13.27 -4.83
C LEU A 22 1.18 11.94 -4.33
N ALA A 23 1.45 11.89 -3.03
CA ALA A 23 1.94 10.72 -2.30
C ALA A 23 0.91 10.20 -1.28
N ASP A 24 -0.38 10.33 -1.59
CA ASP A 24 -1.46 9.90 -0.70
C ASP A 24 -1.70 8.38 -0.73
N ASN A 25 -2.46 7.90 0.26
CA ASN A 25 -2.64 6.49 0.59
C ASN A 25 -3.80 5.80 -0.16
N ASP A 26 -4.58 6.52 -0.97
CA ASP A 26 -5.77 6.00 -1.65
C ASP A 26 -5.44 4.83 -2.59
N ALA A 27 -4.23 4.80 -3.14
CA ALA A 27 -3.76 3.71 -3.99
C ALA A 27 -3.65 2.38 -3.23
N LEU A 28 -3.26 2.40 -1.95
CA LEU A 28 -3.20 1.20 -1.12
C LEU A 28 -4.60 0.76 -0.65
N ALA A 29 -5.49 1.71 -0.33
CA ALA A 29 -6.83 1.43 0.18
C ALA A 29 -7.68 0.53 -0.74
N ARG A 30 -7.37 0.52 -2.05
CA ARG A 30 -8.10 -0.22 -3.09
C ARG A 30 -7.26 -1.30 -3.78
N LEU A 31 -6.12 -1.69 -3.20
CA LEU A 31 -5.12 -2.48 -3.91
C LEU A 31 -5.52 -3.96 -4.11
N ALA A 32 -6.16 -4.57 -3.12
CA ALA A 32 -6.44 -6.02 -3.01
C ALA A 32 -6.88 -6.73 -4.30
N PRO A 33 -7.79 -6.19 -5.14
CA PRO A 33 -8.21 -6.88 -6.36
C PRO A 33 -7.06 -7.27 -7.29
N VAL A 34 -5.97 -6.49 -7.31
CA VAL A 34 -4.84 -6.72 -8.21
C VAL A 34 -4.00 -7.95 -7.82
N PRO A 35 -3.40 -8.03 -6.61
CA PRO A 35 -2.67 -9.22 -6.21
C PRO A 35 -3.58 -10.46 -6.12
N LEU A 36 -4.87 -10.31 -5.78
CA LEU A 36 -5.84 -11.41 -5.82
C LEU A 36 -6.01 -11.99 -7.23
N PHE A 37 -6.10 -11.14 -8.26
CA PHE A 37 -6.27 -11.61 -9.64
C PHE A 37 -5.00 -12.28 -10.18
N PHE A 38 -3.82 -11.71 -9.89
CA PHE A 38 -2.54 -12.15 -10.44
C PHE A 38 -1.75 -13.10 -9.52
N TYR A 39 -2.33 -13.60 -8.42
CA TYR A 39 -1.59 -14.31 -7.37
C TYR A 39 -0.70 -15.46 -7.88
N ARG A 40 -1.18 -16.21 -8.89
CA ARG A 40 -0.43 -17.32 -9.52
C ARG A 40 0.85 -16.89 -10.25
N PHE A 41 1.03 -15.59 -10.49
CA PHE A 41 2.16 -15.00 -11.22
C PHE A 41 2.74 -13.82 -10.42
N PRO A 42 3.61 -14.07 -9.41
CA PRO A 42 4.06 -13.04 -8.48
C PRO A 42 4.63 -11.77 -9.11
N GLN A 43 5.47 -11.92 -10.14
CA GLN A 43 6.02 -10.79 -10.88
C GLN A 43 4.93 -9.91 -11.49
N ALA A 44 3.90 -10.52 -12.09
CA ALA A 44 2.77 -9.79 -12.65
C ALA A 44 1.94 -9.13 -11.53
N GLY A 45 1.67 -9.85 -10.42
CA GLY A 45 0.93 -9.30 -9.28
C GLY A 45 1.57 -8.04 -8.72
N ILE A 46 2.89 -8.02 -8.61
CA ILE A 46 3.65 -6.87 -8.10
C ILE A 46 3.73 -5.75 -9.13
N GLU A 47 4.05 -6.08 -10.39
CA GLU A 47 4.11 -5.11 -11.47
C GLU A 47 2.79 -4.36 -11.63
N TYR A 48 1.68 -5.10 -11.70
CA TYR A 48 0.34 -4.52 -11.85
C TYR A 48 -0.13 -3.82 -10.58
N SER A 49 0.31 -4.25 -9.39
CA SER A 49 0.05 -3.50 -8.15
C SER A 49 0.67 -2.11 -8.22
N GLY A 50 1.91 -1.99 -8.68
CA GLY A 50 2.55 -0.70 -8.92
C GLY A 50 1.85 0.13 -10.01
N ARG A 51 1.49 -0.50 -11.14
CA ARG A 51 0.76 0.19 -12.22
C ARG A 51 -0.61 0.70 -11.77
N SER A 52 -1.33 -0.05 -10.93
CA SER A 52 -2.63 0.35 -10.41
C SER A 52 -2.57 1.65 -9.61
N GLY A 53 -1.54 1.80 -8.75
CA GLY A 53 -1.29 3.06 -8.05
C GLY A 53 -0.92 4.20 -9.00
N GLN A 54 -0.11 3.91 -10.03
CA GLN A 54 0.36 4.90 -11.01
C GLN A 54 -0.78 5.57 -11.82
N ILE A 55 -1.94 4.92 -11.97
CA ILE A 55 -3.07 5.45 -12.76
C ILE A 55 -3.55 6.81 -12.22
N THR A 56 -3.51 7.00 -10.89
CA THR A 56 -3.97 8.25 -10.25
C THR A 56 -2.86 9.04 -9.58
N HIS A 57 -1.69 8.43 -9.35
CA HIS A 57 -0.59 9.03 -8.58
C HIS A 57 0.72 8.96 -9.36
N GLY A 58 1.33 10.11 -9.64
CA GLY A 58 2.60 10.17 -10.40
C GLY A 58 3.84 9.87 -9.56
N ASN A 59 3.72 9.87 -8.23
CA ASN A 59 4.87 9.78 -7.33
C ASN A 59 5.40 8.34 -7.16
N LYS A 60 6.73 8.17 -7.27
CA LYS A 60 7.42 6.88 -7.12
C LYS A 60 7.13 6.14 -5.84
N ILE A 61 7.03 6.87 -4.75
CA ILE A 61 6.80 6.29 -3.44
C ILE A 61 5.46 5.53 -3.38
N VAL A 62 4.45 5.98 -4.13
CA VAL A 62 3.10 5.40 -4.16
C VAL A 62 3.12 4.05 -4.84
N TYR A 63 3.60 4.00 -6.09
CA TYR A 63 3.61 2.75 -6.82
C TYR A 63 4.58 1.72 -6.22
N ASP A 64 5.64 2.15 -5.52
CA ASP A 64 6.53 1.24 -4.80
C ASP A 64 5.90 0.69 -3.53
N ALA A 65 5.13 1.50 -2.80
CA ALA A 65 4.34 1.02 -1.68
C ALA A 65 3.31 -0.01 -2.15
N CYS A 66 2.64 0.23 -3.28
CA CYS A 66 1.72 -0.74 -3.87
C CYS A 66 2.42 -2.02 -4.32
N ARG A 67 3.62 -1.95 -4.93
CA ARG A 67 4.44 -3.12 -5.25
C ARG A 67 4.74 -3.95 -4.01
N TYR A 68 5.20 -3.31 -2.95
CA TYR A 68 5.57 -3.98 -1.71
C TYR A 68 4.37 -4.64 -1.04
N TYR A 69 3.26 -3.91 -0.88
CA TYR A 69 2.05 -4.46 -0.27
C TYR A 69 1.41 -5.56 -1.13
N GLY A 70 1.46 -5.41 -2.46
CA GLY A 70 1.06 -6.46 -3.40
C GLY A 70 1.91 -7.73 -3.28
N ALA A 71 3.21 -7.61 -3.04
CA ALA A 71 4.08 -8.76 -2.79
C ALA A 71 3.70 -9.50 -1.50
N LEU A 72 3.39 -8.77 -0.42
CA LEU A 72 2.90 -9.35 0.83
C LEU A 72 1.58 -10.11 0.61
N SER A 73 0.65 -9.49 -0.13
CA SER A 73 -0.65 -10.11 -0.47
C SER A 73 -0.47 -11.40 -1.27
N VAL A 74 0.38 -11.39 -2.31
CA VAL A 74 0.68 -12.59 -3.12
C VAL A 74 1.33 -13.68 -2.26
N ALA A 75 2.28 -13.34 -1.39
CA ALA A 75 2.92 -14.30 -0.50
C ALA A 75 1.91 -14.92 0.48
N ALA A 76 1.00 -14.11 1.04
CA ALA A 76 -0.07 -14.60 1.91
C ALA A 76 -0.99 -15.59 1.17
N LEU A 77 -1.37 -15.29 -0.08
CA LEU A 77 -2.16 -16.19 -0.93
C LEU A 77 -1.43 -17.49 -1.31
N HIS A 78 -0.09 -17.49 -1.25
CA HIS A 78 0.76 -18.67 -1.39
C HIS A 78 1.04 -19.40 -0.07
N GLY A 79 0.37 -18.99 1.01
CA GLY A 79 0.43 -19.67 2.31
C GLY A 79 1.63 -19.27 3.18
N SER A 80 2.29 -18.13 2.89
CA SER A 80 3.31 -17.60 3.80
C SER A 80 2.73 -17.28 5.17
N THR A 81 3.45 -17.63 6.22
CA THR A 81 3.04 -17.32 7.60
C THR A 81 3.24 -15.84 7.91
N LYS A 82 2.58 -15.34 8.95
CA LYS A 82 2.75 -13.97 9.43
C LYS A 82 4.22 -13.63 9.71
N GLU A 83 4.98 -14.55 10.29
CA GLU A 83 6.41 -14.37 10.59
C GLU A 83 7.24 -14.22 9.31
N GLN A 84 6.89 -14.96 8.25
CA GLN A 84 7.55 -14.87 6.96
C GLN A 84 7.21 -13.56 6.25
N LEU A 85 5.95 -13.11 6.31
CA LEU A 85 5.50 -11.84 5.74
C LEU A 85 6.13 -10.63 6.43
N LEU A 86 6.31 -10.73 7.75
CA LEU A 86 6.89 -9.66 8.57
C LEU A 86 8.42 -9.80 8.71
N ASP A 87 9.09 -10.70 7.99
CA ASP A 87 10.55 -10.83 8.02
C ASP A 87 11.21 -9.55 7.48
N ASN A 88 12.22 -9.00 8.18
CA ASN A 88 12.93 -7.80 7.74
C ASN A 88 13.68 -8.01 6.41
N GLU A 89 13.94 -9.26 6.04
CA GLU A 89 14.54 -9.68 4.77
C GLU A 89 13.50 -10.15 3.75
N PHE A 90 12.19 -9.98 4.00
CA PHE A 90 11.14 -10.40 3.06
C PHE A 90 11.40 -9.84 1.66
N TYR A 91 11.65 -8.53 1.55
CA TYR A 91 11.93 -7.89 0.26
C TYR A 91 13.20 -8.45 -0.41
N SER A 92 14.30 -8.60 0.33
CA SER A 92 15.56 -9.17 -0.17
C SER A 92 15.36 -10.60 -0.69
N LYS A 93 14.62 -11.44 0.04
CA LYS A 93 14.33 -12.84 -0.31
C LYS A 93 13.44 -12.97 -1.56
N HIS A 94 12.60 -11.97 -1.83
CA HIS A 94 11.68 -11.95 -2.97
C HIS A 94 12.10 -10.97 -4.07
N LYS A 95 13.36 -10.53 -4.11
CA LYS A 95 13.86 -9.52 -5.05
C LYS A 95 13.55 -9.81 -6.51
N SER A 96 13.60 -11.09 -6.90
CA SER A 96 13.29 -11.56 -8.25
C SER A 96 11.84 -11.29 -8.67
N TRP A 97 10.92 -11.15 -7.71
CA TRP A 97 9.52 -10.82 -7.98
C TRP A 97 9.32 -9.36 -8.37
N PHE A 98 10.25 -8.47 -8.00
CA PHE A 98 10.20 -7.04 -8.30
C PHE A 98 10.86 -6.69 -9.64
N SER A 99 11.20 -7.69 -10.48
CA SER A 99 11.90 -7.49 -11.77
C SER A 99 13.20 -6.67 -11.62
N ASN A 100 13.88 -6.81 -10.48
CA ASN A 100 15.07 -6.03 -10.09
C ASN A 100 14.84 -4.50 -9.96
N ILE A 101 13.59 -4.05 -9.85
CA ILE A 101 13.27 -2.67 -9.52
C ILE A 101 13.64 -2.41 -8.06
N GLU A 102 14.36 -1.33 -7.81
CA GLU A 102 14.62 -0.84 -6.46
C GLU A 102 13.44 -0.02 -5.93
N LEU A 103 12.90 -0.44 -4.78
CA LEU A 103 11.90 0.31 -4.03
C LEU A 103 12.47 1.63 -3.53
N HIS A 104 11.59 2.63 -3.40
CA HIS A 104 11.91 3.90 -2.77
C HIS A 104 12.46 3.67 -1.34
N PRO A 105 13.52 4.38 -0.90
CA PRO A 105 14.16 4.14 0.40
C PRO A 105 13.21 4.17 1.60
N ALA A 106 12.19 5.04 1.55
CA ALA A 106 11.16 5.10 2.60
C ALA A 106 10.30 3.83 2.67
N VAL A 107 9.96 3.23 1.52
CA VAL A 107 9.21 1.96 1.46
C VAL A 107 10.11 0.80 1.90
N GLU A 108 11.38 0.82 1.50
CA GLU A 108 12.37 -0.17 1.95
C GLU A 108 12.59 -0.10 3.47
N SER A 109 12.57 1.10 4.07
CA SER A 109 12.62 1.25 5.52
C SER A 109 11.44 0.59 6.22
N VAL A 110 10.23 0.70 5.64
CA VAL A 110 9.06 -0.02 6.12
C VAL A 110 9.23 -1.53 5.94
N ALA A 111 9.74 -1.98 4.79
CA ALA A 111 10.02 -3.39 4.54
C ALA A 111 11.02 -4.01 5.54
N LYS A 112 11.98 -3.20 6.03
CA LYS A 112 12.94 -3.58 7.07
C LYS A 112 12.38 -3.49 8.49
N GLY A 113 11.09 -3.20 8.65
CA GLY A 113 10.39 -3.28 9.93
C GLY A 113 10.35 -1.98 10.73
N SER A 114 10.39 -0.79 10.11
CA SER A 114 10.24 0.48 10.85
C SER A 114 8.96 0.58 11.69
N TYR A 115 7.93 -0.17 11.31
CA TYR A 115 6.66 -0.30 12.03
C TYR A 115 6.77 -1.11 13.34
N LYS A 116 7.84 -1.88 13.59
CA LYS A 116 7.97 -2.76 14.77
C LYS A 116 8.42 -1.99 16.02
N ARG A 117 7.59 -1.04 16.44
CA ARG A 117 7.82 -0.14 17.57
C ARG A 117 6.53 0.07 18.36
N ASN A 118 6.60 0.81 19.46
CA ASN A 118 5.48 1.03 20.39
C ASN A 118 4.39 1.97 19.83
N GLY A 119 3.82 1.63 18.67
CA GLY A 119 2.62 2.24 18.09
C GLY A 119 2.60 3.76 18.14
N TYR A 120 1.50 4.28 18.67
CA TYR A 120 1.26 5.72 18.79
C TYR A 120 2.36 6.44 19.58
N ASP A 121 2.84 5.87 20.69
CA ASP A 121 3.88 6.50 21.52
C ASP A 121 5.22 6.60 20.78
N ALA A 122 5.51 5.66 19.90
CA ALA A 122 6.71 5.66 19.07
C ALA A 122 6.57 6.49 17.79
N GLY A 123 5.43 7.16 17.56
CA GLY A 123 5.19 8.04 16.41
C GLY A 123 4.58 7.37 15.19
N ILE A 124 4.07 6.13 15.29
CA ILE A 124 3.27 5.51 14.21
C ILE A 124 1.96 6.29 14.06
N ARG A 125 1.64 6.75 12.85
CA ARG A 125 0.45 7.53 12.55
C ARG A 125 -0.15 7.11 11.21
N GLY A 126 -1.44 6.84 11.18
CA GLY A 126 -2.19 6.53 9.96
C GLY A 126 -2.58 7.79 9.20
N LYS A 127 -1.60 8.55 8.71
CA LYS A 127 -1.85 9.81 7.96
C LYS A 127 -2.13 9.53 6.48
N ASP A 128 -2.62 10.56 5.79
CA ASP A 128 -2.87 10.56 4.34
C ASP A 128 -1.65 10.15 3.51
N HIS A 129 -0.43 10.36 4.01
CA HIS A 129 0.79 10.00 3.29
C HIS A 129 0.98 8.47 3.23
N ILE A 130 1.25 7.95 2.02
CA ILE A 130 1.24 6.51 1.74
C ILE A 130 2.21 5.68 2.58
N VAL A 131 3.39 6.20 2.89
CA VAL A 131 4.36 5.50 3.75
C VAL A 131 3.86 5.42 5.18
N SER A 132 3.21 6.48 5.67
CA SER A 132 2.65 6.52 7.02
C SER A 132 1.48 5.55 7.14
N ALA A 133 0.59 5.50 6.14
CA ALA A 133 -0.50 4.54 6.09
C ALA A 133 -0.02 3.09 5.99
N LEU A 134 0.98 2.81 5.14
CA LEU A 134 1.60 1.49 5.02
C LEU A 134 2.24 1.06 6.34
N GLU A 135 3.00 1.95 6.98
CA GLU A 135 3.64 1.69 8.27
C GLU A 135 2.60 1.41 9.38
N ALA A 136 1.52 2.20 9.43
CA ALA A 136 0.43 2.03 10.38
C ALA A 136 -0.32 0.70 10.19
N ALA A 137 -0.66 0.33 8.95
CA ALA A 137 -1.33 -0.93 8.66
C ALA A 137 -0.47 -2.15 9.01
N LEU A 138 0.83 -2.11 8.70
CA LEU A 138 1.76 -3.18 9.07
C LEU A 138 2.06 -3.23 10.57
N TRP A 139 2.02 -2.09 11.28
CA TRP A 139 2.07 -2.09 12.74
C TRP A 139 0.84 -2.77 13.34
N ALA A 140 -0.35 -2.48 12.81
CA ALA A 140 -1.59 -3.13 13.26
C ALA A 140 -1.53 -4.64 12.98
N PHE A 141 -1.08 -5.05 11.80
CA PHE A 141 -0.85 -6.46 11.48
C PHE A 141 0.18 -7.10 12.39
N TRP A 142 1.31 -6.45 12.64
CA TRP A 142 2.32 -6.96 13.57
C TRP A 142 1.78 -7.13 14.99
N SER A 143 0.97 -6.20 15.49
CA SER A 143 0.47 -6.17 16.87
C SER A 143 -0.87 -6.89 17.11
N ASP A 144 -1.51 -7.43 16.08
CA ASP A 144 -2.86 -8.02 16.15
C ASP A 144 -3.02 -9.28 17.04
N ASP A 145 -1.91 -9.81 17.57
CA ASP A 145 -1.90 -10.99 18.46
C ASP A 145 -2.70 -12.18 17.91
N GLY A 146 -2.63 -12.39 16.58
CA GLY A 146 -3.30 -13.50 15.89
C GLY A 146 -4.81 -13.34 15.74
N SER A 147 -5.35 -12.14 15.96
CA SER A 147 -6.78 -11.84 15.84
C SER A 147 -7.02 -10.66 14.89
N PHE A 148 -7.77 -10.94 13.81
CA PHE A 148 -8.21 -9.90 12.88
C PHE A 148 -8.94 -8.75 13.58
N GLU A 149 -9.81 -9.08 14.55
CA GLU A 149 -10.56 -8.10 15.32
C GLU A 149 -9.62 -7.17 16.11
N LYS A 150 -8.61 -7.73 16.78
CA LYS A 150 -7.65 -6.93 17.57
C LYS A 150 -6.83 -6.01 16.68
N GLY A 151 -6.35 -6.50 15.54
CA GLY A 151 -5.59 -5.67 14.60
C GLY A 151 -6.46 -4.60 13.93
N ALA A 152 -7.71 -4.92 13.59
CA ALA A 152 -8.65 -3.93 13.04
C ALA A 152 -8.92 -2.81 14.06
N LEU A 153 -9.15 -3.16 15.32
CA LEU A 153 -9.28 -2.20 16.41
C LEU A 153 -7.98 -1.39 16.60
N ALA A 154 -6.81 -2.02 16.51
CA ALA A 154 -5.53 -1.31 16.60
C ALA A 154 -5.35 -0.30 15.46
N ALA A 155 -5.65 -0.68 14.22
CA ALA A 155 -5.61 0.18 13.05
C ALA A 155 -6.52 1.41 13.19
N VAL A 156 -7.75 1.20 13.65
CA VAL A 156 -8.73 2.30 13.89
C VAL A 156 -8.30 3.19 15.06
N ASN A 157 -7.79 2.61 16.15
CA ASN A 157 -7.42 3.36 17.35
C ASN A 157 -6.12 4.17 17.22
N LEU A 158 -5.36 4.03 16.13
CA LEU A 158 -4.25 4.95 15.81
C LEU A 158 -4.71 6.38 15.55
N GLY A 159 -6.00 6.59 15.23
CA GLY A 159 -6.54 7.90 14.86
C GLY A 159 -6.12 8.34 13.45
N ASP A 160 -6.23 9.64 13.19
CA ASP A 160 -5.95 10.26 11.88
C ASP A 160 -6.86 9.71 10.75
N ASP A 161 -6.31 9.27 9.62
CA ASP A 161 -7.03 8.65 8.50
C ASP A 161 -7.31 7.17 8.81
N THR A 162 -8.23 6.99 9.77
CA THR A 162 -8.62 5.68 10.30
C THR A 162 -9.28 4.78 9.25
N ASN A 163 -10.10 5.35 8.36
CA ASN A 163 -10.77 4.60 7.30
C ASN A 163 -9.77 3.95 6.35
N THR A 164 -8.77 4.70 5.88
CA THR A 164 -7.77 4.15 4.96
C THR A 164 -6.84 3.18 5.69
N THR A 165 -6.38 3.53 6.89
CA THR A 165 -5.50 2.64 7.66
C THR A 165 -6.16 1.29 7.94
N ALA A 166 -7.43 1.29 8.36
CA ALA A 166 -8.20 0.07 8.57
C ALA A 166 -8.48 -0.69 7.27
N ALA A 167 -8.75 0.01 6.15
CA ALA A 167 -8.94 -0.60 4.85
C ALA A 167 -7.65 -1.27 4.32
N ILE A 168 -6.48 -0.69 4.57
CA ILE A 168 -5.20 -1.32 4.23
C ILE A 168 -4.91 -2.50 5.15
N TYR A 169 -5.18 -2.40 6.45
CA TYR A 169 -5.04 -3.54 7.36
C TYR A 169 -5.95 -4.72 7.00
N GLY A 170 -7.19 -4.43 6.58
CA GLY A 170 -8.21 -5.45 6.35
C GLY A 170 -8.03 -6.27 5.05
N GLN A 171 -7.12 -5.85 4.17
CA GLN A 171 -6.77 -6.57 2.94
C GLN A 171 -5.88 -7.78 3.25
#